data_AF-A0A7U9RVD6-F1
#
_entry.id   AF-A0A7U9RVD6-F1
#
_cell.length_a   1.000
_cell.length_b   1.000
_cell.length_c   1.000
_cell.angle_alpha   90.00
_cell.angle_beta   90.00
_cell.angle_gamma   90.00
#
_symmetry.space_group_name_H-M   'P 1'
#
loop_
_entity.id
_entity.type
_entity.pdbx_description
1 polymer ?
#
loop_
_entity_poly.entity_id
_entity_poly.type
_entity_poly.pdbx_seq_one_letter_code
_entity_poly.pdbx_strand_id
1 'polypeptide(L)'
;MDKVLSGKALTRKERRQLSARLQDEALNGTISDKGRNVARQMGIDIERIANNSSGLRIPQGMTEEEFRDFSANIIRFVQDNNLPEGELLIHGSRAKGTASETSDIDIMLRVDQNTFDIWAEQRLSTIWEGTKLYKSIVKARKKQKLSKFDISKDFSTNLFNNFIPLSPIKDIDFSIIVKGSPFDQGPYIDIK
;
A
#
# COMPACT_ATOMS: atom_id res chain seq x y z
N MET A 1 24.41 -11.62 7.19
CA MET A 1 25.33 -11.34 6.07
C MET A 1 26.65 -12.08 6.24
N ASP A 2 27.34 -11.95 7.38
CA ASP A 2 28.68 -12.55 7.58
C ASP A 2 28.71 -14.07 7.44
N LYS A 3 27.67 -14.77 7.92
CA LYS A 3 27.54 -16.23 7.71
C LYS A 3 27.55 -16.62 6.23
N VAL A 4 26.87 -15.85 5.37
CA VAL A 4 26.79 -16.13 3.93
C VAL A 4 28.15 -15.88 3.28
N LEU A 5 28.78 -14.75 3.60
CA LEU A 5 30.11 -14.39 3.09
C LEU A 5 31.20 -15.37 3.55
N SER A 6 31.04 -15.97 4.74
CA SER A 6 31.94 -17.00 5.26
C SER A 6 31.56 -18.42 4.83
N GLY A 7 30.63 -18.60 3.89
CA GLY A 7 30.19 -19.92 3.39
C GLY A 7 29.43 -20.80 4.39
N LYS A 8 29.00 -20.26 5.54
CA LYS A 8 28.22 -21.00 6.53
C LYS A 8 26.78 -21.15 6.07
N ALA A 9 26.25 -22.37 6.15
CA ALA A 9 24.85 -22.65 5.85
C ALA A 9 23.92 -21.83 6.77
N LEU A 10 22.94 -21.17 6.16
CA LEU A 10 21.85 -20.53 6.88
C LEU A 10 20.74 -21.54 7.13
N THR A 11 20.09 -21.44 8.28
CA THR A 11 18.79 -22.10 8.47
C THR A 11 17.75 -21.50 7.53
N ARG A 12 16.66 -22.23 7.27
CA ARG A 12 15.55 -21.75 6.42
C ARG A 12 14.96 -20.42 6.93
N LYS A 13 14.84 -20.25 8.25
CA LYS A 13 14.31 -19.04 8.88
C LYS A 13 15.25 -17.85 8.69
N GLU A 14 16.55 -18.04 8.93
CA GLU A 14 17.57 -17.00 8.72
C GLU A 14 17.66 -16.59 7.24
N ARG A 15 17.59 -17.57 6.32
CA ARG A 15 17.58 -17.31 4.88
C ARG A 15 16.39 -16.44 4.47
N ARG A 16 15.19 -16.75 4.98
CA ARG A 16 13.98 -15.95 4.70
C ARG A 16 14.08 -14.53 5.22
N GLN A 17 14.52 -14.36 6.47
CA GLN A 17 14.66 -13.04 7.10
C GLN A 17 15.71 -12.18 6.38
N LEU A 18 16.86 -12.78 6.05
CA LEU A 18 17.93 -12.08 5.35
C LEU A 18 17.52 -11.72 3.92
N SER A 19 16.82 -12.60 3.22
CA SER A 19 16.28 -12.33 1.88
C SER A 19 15.32 -11.15 1.90
N ALA A 20 14.34 -11.16 2.81
CA ALA A 20 13.36 -10.08 2.93
C ALA A 20 14.04 -8.72 3.21
N ARG A 21 15.03 -8.71 4.11
CA ARG A 21 15.81 -7.51 4.41
C ARG A 21 16.59 -6.99 3.20
N LEU A 22 17.27 -7.88 2.46
CA LEU A 22 18.05 -7.47 1.27
C LEU A 22 17.15 -6.93 0.15
N GLN A 23 15.96 -7.52 -0.02
CA GLN A 23 14.98 -7.01 -0.98
C GLN A 23 14.45 -5.63 -0.56
N ASP A 24 14.16 -5.42 0.71
CA ASP A 24 13.71 -4.12 1.23
C ASP A 24 14.81 -3.04 1.13
N GLU A 25 16.06 -3.37 1.48
CA GLU A 25 17.20 -2.47 1.29
C GLU A 25 17.39 -2.11 -0.20
N ALA A 26 17.20 -3.07 -1.12
CA ALA A 26 17.30 -2.83 -2.55
C ALA A 26 16.15 -1.96 -3.09
N LEU A 27 14.91 -2.23 -2.66
CA LEU A 27 13.72 -1.43 -3.00
C LEU A 27 13.86 0.02 -2.56
N ASN A 28 14.40 0.23 -1.37
CA ASN A 28 14.55 1.56 -0.78
C ASN A 28 15.82 2.28 -1.28
N GLY A 29 16.61 1.68 -2.17
CA GLY A 29 17.86 2.23 -2.66
C GLY A 29 18.96 2.37 -1.59
N THR A 30 18.82 1.68 -0.45
CA THR A 30 19.72 1.76 0.70
C THR A 30 20.70 0.58 0.79
N ILE A 31 20.63 -0.36 -0.14
CA ILE A 31 21.46 -1.56 -0.14
C ILE A 31 22.94 -1.23 -0.30
N SER A 32 23.73 -1.66 0.69
CA SER A 32 25.19 -1.56 0.67
C SER A 32 25.83 -2.56 -0.31
N ASP A 33 27.07 -2.30 -0.75
CA ASP A 33 27.84 -3.24 -1.60
C ASP A 33 27.98 -4.63 -0.97
N LYS A 34 28.13 -4.67 0.36
CA LYS A 34 28.13 -5.92 1.14
C LYS A 34 26.80 -6.65 1.00
N GLY A 35 25.68 -5.93 1.12
CA GLY A 35 24.34 -6.47 0.87
C GLY A 35 24.18 -6.99 -0.56
N ARG A 36 24.70 -6.26 -1.56
CA ARG A 36 24.66 -6.69 -2.96
C ARG A 36 25.39 -8.01 -3.22
N ASN A 37 26.58 -8.15 -2.64
CA ASN A 37 27.35 -9.40 -2.75
C ASN A 37 26.65 -10.59 -2.09
N VAL A 38 26.03 -10.37 -0.93
CA VAL A 38 25.23 -11.42 -0.25
C VAL A 38 24.01 -11.81 -1.08
N ALA A 39 23.30 -10.83 -1.65
CA ALA A 39 22.15 -11.09 -2.51
C ALA A 39 22.51 -11.96 -3.72
N ARG A 40 23.63 -11.67 -4.39
CA ARG A 40 24.15 -12.50 -5.50
C ARG A 40 24.45 -13.93 -5.06
N GLN A 41 25.15 -14.12 -3.94
CA GLN A 41 25.43 -15.45 -3.39
C GLN A 41 24.16 -16.22 -3.00
N MET A 42 23.09 -15.52 -2.64
CA MET A 42 21.80 -16.11 -2.31
C MET A 42 20.89 -16.35 -3.52
N GLY A 43 21.28 -15.90 -4.72
CA GLY A 43 20.47 -15.96 -5.94
C GLY A 43 19.31 -14.96 -5.97
N ILE A 44 19.43 -13.84 -5.27
CA ILE A 44 18.41 -12.78 -5.23
C ILE A 44 18.76 -11.73 -6.28
N ASP A 45 17.87 -11.54 -7.26
CA ASP A 45 18.01 -10.53 -8.30
C ASP A 45 17.63 -9.13 -7.80
N ILE A 46 18.51 -8.54 -7.00
CA ILE A 46 18.34 -7.20 -6.43
C ILE A 46 18.46 -6.07 -7.47
N GLU A 47 19.16 -6.28 -8.57
CA GLU A 47 19.30 -5.26 -9.62
C GLU A 47 17.99 -5.13 -10.39
N ARG A 48 17.28 -6.23 -10.68
CA ARG A 48 15.89 -6.17 -11.19
C ARG A 48 14.93 -5.51 -10.19
N ILE A 49 15.08 -5.77 -8.89
CA ILE A 49 14.24 -5.16 -7.85
C ILE A 49 14.49 -3.65 -7.76
N ALA A 50 15.75 -3.23 -7.79
CA ALA A 50 16.12 -1.82 -7.82
C ALA A 50 15.73 -1.15 -9.15
N ASN A 51 15.83 -1.83 -10.29
CA ASN A 51 15.40 -1.28 -11.57
C ASN A 51 13.88 -1.19 -11.69
N ASN A 52 13.12 -2.10 -11.08
CA ASN A 52 11.66 -1.97 -10.95
C ASN A 52 11.23 -0.90 -9.94
N SER A 53 12.17 -0.38 -9.12
CA SER A 53 11.92 0.75 -8.22
C SER A 53 11.95 2.11 -8.93
N SER A 54 12.36 2.18 -10.22
CA SER A 54 11.90 3.27 -11.08
C SER A 54 10.40 3.07 -11.28
N GLY A 55 9.60 3.74 -10.45
CA GLY A 55 8.20 3.44 -10.15
C GLY A 55 7.43 2.85 -11.32
N LEU A 56 6.92 1.63 -11.12
CA LEU A 56 6.00 1.01 -12.06
C LEU A 56 4.91 2.02 -12.43
N ARG A 57 4.58 2.11 -13.72
CA ARG A 57 3.45 2.92 -14.18
C ARG A 57 2.13 2.15 -14.11
N ILE A 58 2.21 0.82 -14.00
CA ILE A 58 1.08 -0.11 -13.95
C ILE A 58 1.31 -1.05 -12.76
N PRO A 59 0.32 -1.27 -11.88
CA PRO A 59 0.45 -2.20 -10.77
C PRO A 59 0.83 -3.61 -11.24
N GLN A 60 1.74 -4.26 -10.53
CA GLN A 60 2.08 -5.64 -10.84
C GLN A 60 0.83 -6.52 -10.86
N GLY A 61 0.69 -7.34 -11.90
CA GLY A 61 -0.47 -8.23 -12.08
C GLY A 61 -1.64 -7.59 -12.81
N MET A 62 -1.45 -6.42 -13.44
CA MET A 62 -2.39 -5.83 -14.38
C MET A 62 -1.71 -5.56 -15.73
N THR A 63 -2.49 -5.62 -16.79
CA THR A 63 -2.19 -5.02 -18.10
C THR A 63 -2.47 -3.52 -18.09
N GLU A 64 -1.99 -2.81 -19.11
CA GLU A 64 -2.25 -1.37 -19.28
C GLU A 64 -3.75 -1.06 -19.46
N GLU A 65 -4.46 -1.91 -20.20
CA GLU A 65 -5.90 -1.80 -20.40
C GLU A 65 -6.69 -2.03 -19.10
N GLU A 66 -6.37 -3.10 -18.37
CA GLU A 66 -6.98 -3.35 -17.07
C GLU A 66 -6.71 -2.21 -16.08
N PHE A 67 -5.51 -1.65 -16.08
CA PHE A 67 -5.17 -0.55 -15.19
C PHE A 67 -5.88 0.76 -15.58
N ARG A 68 -6.04 1.04 -16.87
CA ARG A 68 -6.81 2.18 -17.36
C ARG A 68 -8.27 2.08 -16.92
N ASP A 69 -8.89 0.93 -17.09
CA ASP A 69 -10.30 0.70 -16.72
C ASP A 69 -10.46 0.71 -15.18
N PHE A 70 -9.53 0.08 -14.46
CA PHE A 70 -9.47 0.14 -12.99
C PHE A 70 -9.39 1.60 -12.49
N SER A 71 -8.52 2.40 -13.09
CA SER A 71 -8.31 3.81 -12.75
C SER A 71 -9.58 4.64 -12.95
N ALA A 72 -10.23 4.51 -14.11
CA ALA A 72 -11.50 5.18 -14.39
C ALA A 72 -12.59 4.78 -13.39
N ASN A 73 -12.69 3.48 -13.06
CA ASN A 73 -13.69 2.96 -12.13
C ASN A 73 -13.47 3.45 -10.70
N ILE A 74 -12.23 3.49 -10.20
CA ILE A 74 -11.98 3.97 -8.83
C ILE A 74 -12.16 5.48 -8.72
N ILE A 75 -11.79 6.26 -9.75
CA ILE A 75 -12.06 7.71 -9.79
C ILE A 75 -13.56 7.97 -9.66
N ARG A 76 -14.37 7.27 -10.48
CA ARG A 76 -15.83 7.36 -10.40
C ARG A 76 -16.35 6.92 -9.04
N PHE A 77 -15.84 5.83 -8.49
CA PHE A 77 -16.23 5.33 -7.17
C PHE A 77 -15.97 6.35 -6.06
N VAL A 78 -14.80 7.01 -6.07
CA VAL A 78 -14.42 8.06 -5.11
C VAL A 78 -15.39 9.25 -5.21
N GLN A 79 -15.76 9.64 -6.43
CA GLN A 79 -16.74 10.70 -6.70
C GLN A 79 -18.16 10.31 -6.22
N ASP A 80 -18.64 9.12 -6.58
CA ASP A 80 -19.98 8.62 -6.21
C ASP A 80 -20.15 8.47 -4.68
N ASN A 81 -19.05 8.25 -3.95
CA ASN A 81 -19.02 8.19 -2.49
C ASN A 81 -18.69 9.54 -1.81
N ASN A 82 -18.61 10.63 -2.57
CA ASN A 82 -18.34 11.99 -2.10
C ASN A 82 -17.09 12.11 -1.21
N LEU A 83 -16.04 11.34 -1.51
CA LEU A 83 -14.77 11.39 -0.79
C LEU A 83 -14.08 12.75 -0.94
N PRO A 84 -13.13 13.11 -0.04
CA PRO A 84 -12.44 14.39 -0.14
C PRO A 84 -11.60 14.46 -1.42
N GLU A 85 -11.37 15.68 -1.89
CA GLU A 85 -10.33 15.90 -2.90
C GLU A 85 -8.96 15.53 -2.34
N GLY A 86 -8.16 14.84 -3.17
CA GLY A 86 -6.86 14.33 -2.79
C GLY A 86 -6.17 13.63 -3.94
N GLU A 87 -4.96 13.16 -3.68
CA GLU A 87 -4.19 12.37 -4.63
C GLU A 87 -4.55 10.90 -4.47
N LEU A 88 -5.18 10.31 -5.49
CA LEU A 88 -5.53 8.91 -5.50
C LEU A 88 -4.37 8.09 -6.08
N LEU A 89 -3.82 7.19 -5.27
CA LEU A 89 -2.58 6.48 -5.57
C LEU A 89 -2.71 5.00 -5.22
N ILE A 90 -1.92 4.16 -5.89
CA ILE A 90 -1.69 2.76 -5.51
C ILE A 90 -0.33 2.67 -4.83
N HIS A 91 -0.25 1.89 -3.76
CA HIS A 91 1.01 1.61 -3.07
C HIS A 91 1.16 0.12 -2.74
N GLY A 92 2.02 -0.18 -1.78
CA GLY A 92 2.20 -1.53 -1.29
C GLY A 92 2.95 -2.43 -2.28
N SER A 93 2.71 -3.73 -2.16
CA SER A 93 3.52 -4.75 -2.84
C SER A 93 3.41 -4.68 -4.38
N ARG A 94 2.22 -4.34 -4.90
CA ARG A 94 1.97 -4.25 -6.35
C ARG A 94 2.57 -3.00 -6.98
N ALA A 95 2.63 -1.89 -6.26
CA ALA A 95 3.37 -0.70 -6.69
C ALA A 95 4.89 -0.92 -6.64
N LYS A 96 5.37 -1.71 -5.67
CA LYS A 96 6.79 -2.10 -5.52
C LYS A 96 7.26 -3.16 -6.51
N GLY A 97 6.35 -3.88 -7.16
CA GLY A 97 6.70 -5.02 -8.01
C GLY A 97 7.14 -6.26 -7.23
N THR A 98 6.71 -6.41 -5.98
CA THR A 98 7.03 -7.56 -5.11
C THR A 98 5.81 -8.36 -4.66
N ALA A 99 4.66 -8.15 -5.30
CA ALA A 99 3.43 -8.87 -5.04
C ALA A 99 3.52 -10.33 -5.50
N SER A 100 2.87 -11.22 -4.75
CA SER A 100 2.53 -12.58 -5.20
C SER A 100 1.18 -12.59 -5.90
N GLU A 101 0.82 -13.71 -6.52
CA GLU A 101 -0.47 -13.88 -7.21
C GLU A 101 -1.66 -13.60 -6.28
N THR A 102 -1.54 -13.96 -5.00
CA THR A 102 -2.55 -13.78 -3.96
C THR A 102 -2.47 -12.44 -3.21
N SER A 103 -1.55 -11.54 -3.58
CA SER A 103 -1.44 -10.25 -2.90
C SER A 103 -2.67 -9.38 -3.18
N ASP A 104 -3.06 -8.60 -2.20
CA ASP A 104 -4.02 -7.51 -2.34
C ASP A 104 -3.48 -6.37 -3.22
N ILE A 105 -4.36 -5.42 -3.53
CA ILE A 105 -3.99 -4.11 -4.04
C ILE A 105 -4.37 -3.04 -3.01
N ASP A 106 -3.37 -2.27 -2.59
CA ASP A 106 -3.55 -1.17 -1.65
C ASP A 106 -3.77 0.15 -2.40
N ILE A 107 -4.93 0.76 -2.18
CA ILE A 107 -5.29 2.08 -2.70
C ILE A 107 -5.24 3.09 -1.54
N MET A 108 -4.63 4.25 -1.79
CA MET A 108 -4.66 5.38 -0.87
C MET A 108 -5.26 6.61 -1.52
N LEU A 109 -6.06 7.35 -0.74
CA LEU A 109 -6.42 8.73 -1.01
C LEU A 109 -5.61 9.62 -0.07
N ARG A 110 -4.63 10.32 -0.63
CA ARG A 110 -3.67 11.12 0.11
C ARG A 110 -4.12 12.58 0.16
N VAL A 111 -4.38 13.07 1.37
CA VAL A 111 -4.93 14.41 1.64
C VAL A 111 -4.04 15.20 2.60
N ASP A 112 -4.28 16.50 2.74
CA ASP A 112 -3.66 17.29 3.80
C ASP A 112 -4.27 16.98 5.19
N GLN A 113 -3.58 17.45 6.25
CA GLN A 113 -3.97 17.19 7.64
C GLN A 113 -5.35 17.78 7.98
N ASN A 114 -5.68 18.97 7.48
CA ASN A 114 -6.94 19.64 7.80
C ASN A 114 -8.12 18.92 7.17
N THR A 115 -8.01 18.56 5.89
CA THR A 115 -9.00 17.74 5.18
C THR A 115 -9.23 16.41 5.89
N PHE A 116 -8.14 15.74 6.30
CA PHE A 116 -8.23 14.48 7.04
C PHE A 116 -8.96 14.64 8.40
N ASP A 117 -8.61 15.67 9.17
CA ASP A 117 -9.22 15.91 10.48
C ASP A 117 -10.72 16.22 10.37
N ILE A 118 -11.14 16.99 9.37
CA ILE A 118 -12.56 17.26 9.10
C ILE A 118 -13.32 15.95 8.87
N TRP A 119 -12.78 15.05 8.04
CA TRP A 119 -13.41 13.76 7.74
C TRP A 119 -13.47 12.84 8.96
N ALA A 120 -12.38 12.76 9.73
CA ALA A 120 -12.35 11.97 10.96
C ALA A 120 -13.35 12.50 11.99
N GLU A 121 -13.45 13.82 12.16
CA GLU A 121 -14.40 14.47 13.08
C GLU A 121 -15.84 14.28 12.64
N GLN A 122 -16.15 14.45 11.35
CA GLN A 122 -17.46 14.17 10.78
C GLN A 122 -17.87 12.73 11.08
N ARG A 123 -16.98 11.77 10.89
CA ARG A 123 -17.27 10.38 11.24
C ARG A 123 -17.55 10.21 12.73
N LEU A 124 -16.70 10.75 13.61
CA LEU A 124 -16.86 10.65 15.06
C LEU A 124 -18.18 11.25 15.54
N SER A 125 -18.63 12.37 14.96
CA SER A 125 -19.90 13.02 15.32
C SER A 125 -21.14 12.14 15.06
N THR A 126 -21.03 11.17 14.15
CA THR A 126 -22.11 10.20 13.86
C THR A 126 -22.13 8.99 14.81
N ILE A 127 -21.20 8.92 15.76
CA ILE A 127 -20.97 7.72 16.59
C ILE A 127 -21.02 8.09 18.06
N TRP A 128 -21.73 7.27 18.85
CA TRP A 128 -21.77 7.46 20.30
C TRP A 128 -20.37 7.33 20.92
N GLU A 129 -20.03 8.30 21.76
CA GLU A 129 -18.76 8.35 22.46
C GLU A 129 -18.55 7.12 23.35
N GLY A 130 -17.31 6.61 23.40
CA GLY A 130 -16.94 5.48 24.25
C GLY A 130 -17.21 4.10 23.64
N THR A 131 -17.95 4.01 22.53
CA THR A 131 -18.11 2.75 21.76
C THR A 131 -16.76 2.24 21.23
N LYS A 132 -16.69 0.94 20.91
CA LYS A 132 -15.47 0.35 20.31
C LYS A 132 -15.10 1.04 18.99
N LEU A 133 -16.10 1.37 18.16
CA LEU A 133 -15.89 2.05 16.89
C LEU A 133 -15.36 3.48 17.10
N TYR A 134 -15.96 4.25 18.03
CA TYR A 134 -15.46 5.58 18.39
C TYR A 134 -13.97 5.52 18.79
N LYS A 135 -13.62 4.61 19.70
CA LYS A 135 -12.23 4.40 20.13
C LYS A 135 -11.30 3.97 18.99
N SER A 136 -11.81 3.21 18.01
CA SER A 136 -11.05 2.83 16.81
C SER A 136 -10.72 4.05 15.96
N ILE A 137 -11.73 4.88 15.67
CA ILE A 137 -11.54 6.06 14.82
C ILE A 137 -10.67 7.12 15.50
N VAL A 138 -10.78 7.32 16.82
CA VAL A 138 -9.83 8.18 17.56
C VAL A 138 -8.39 7.70 17.40
N LYS A 139 -8.15 6.38 17.43
CA LYS A 139 -6.81 5.81 17.19
C LYS A 139 -6.39 5.98 15.73
N ALA A 140 -7.30 5.76 14.78
CA ALA A 140 -7.06 5.94 13.34
C ALA A 140 -6.68 7.39 13.03
N ARG A 141 -7.38 8.36 13.62
CA ARG A 141 -7.08 9.79 13.54
C ARG A 141 -5.69 10.11 14.07
N LYS A 142 -5.35 9.62 15.27
CA LYS A 142 -4.00 9.79 15.85
C LYS A 142 -2.90 9.18 14.97
N LYS A 143 -3.21 8.08 14.28
CA LYS A 143 -2.31 7.43 13.32
C LYS A 143 -2.28 8.10 11.94
N GLN A 144 -3.15 9.08 11.69
CA GLN A 144 -3.27 9.74 10.39
C GLN A 144 -3.61 8.79 9.23
N LYS A 145 -4.38 7.72 9.53
CA LYS A 145 -4.85 6.74 8.54
C LYS A 145 -6.25 6.23 8.91
N LEU A 146 -7.23 6.49 8.05
CA LEU A 146 -8.56 5.90 8.11
C LEU A 146 -8.61 4.71 7.14
N SER A 147 -8.99 3.52 7.63
CA SER A 147 -9.21 2.36 6.77
C SER A 147 -10.58 2.42 6.07
N LYS A 148 -10.82 1.53 5.10
CA LYS A 148 -12.13 1.35 4.45
C LYS A 148 -13.31 1.15 5.41
N PHE A 149 -13.06 0.71 6.64
CA PHE A 149 -14.09 0.54 7.68
C PHE A 149 -14.32 1.81 8.52
N ASP A 150 -13.36 2.74 8.52
CA ASP A 150 -13.41 3.98 9.30
C ASP A 150 -14.04 5.14 8.50
N ILE A 151 -13.94 5.13 7.16
CA ILE A 151 -14.36 6.24 6.28
C ILE A 151 -15.84 6.60 6.44
N SER A 152 -16.73 5.62 6.27
CA SER A 152 -18.17 5.79 6.49
C SER A 152 -18.80 4.46 6.86
N LYS A 153 -20.10 4.46 7.21
CA LYS A 153 -20.81 3.22 7.56
C LYS A 153 -20.90 2.25 6.38
N ASP A 154 -21.15 2.79 5.18
CA ASP A 154 -21.48 1.99 4.00
C ASP A 154 -20.32 1.89 3.00
N PHE A 155 -19.19 2.57 3.25
CA PHE A 155 -18.06 2.61 2.32
C PHE A 155 -17.54 1.23 1.95
N SER A 156 -17.26 0.37 2.93
CA SER A 156 -16.76 -0.99 2.66
C SER A 156 -17.78 -1.84 1.89
N THR A 157 -19.08 -1.64 2.13
CA THR A 157 -20.15 -2.35 1.41
C THR A 157 -20.25 -1.84 -0.03
N ASN A 158 -20.18 -0.52 -0.24
CA ASN A 158 -20.15 0.08 -1.58
C ASN A 158 -18.91 -0.37 -2.36
N LEU A 159 -17.74 -0.41 -1.72
CA LEU A 159 -16.50 -0.89 -2.32
C LEU A 159 -16.67 -2.34 -2.82
N PHE A 160 -17.24 -3.19 -1.97
CA PHE A 160 -17.48 -4.60 -2.29
C PHE A 160 -18.51 -4.81 -3.40
N ASN A 161 -19.61 -4.05 -3.39
CA ASN A 161 -20.70 -4.24 -4.35
C ASN A 161 -20.45 -3.56 -5.70
N ASN A 162 -19.77 -2.40 -5.70
CA ASN A 162 -19.75 -1.52 -6.86
C ASN A 162 -18.37 -1.41 -7.51
N PHE A 163 -17.28 -1.67 -6.79
CA PHE A 163 -15.92 -1.52 -7.31
C PHE A 163 -15.16 -2.85 -7.47
N ILE A 164 -15.11 -3.68 -6.42
CA ILE A 164 -14.40 -4.98 -6.45
C ILE A 164 -14.83 -5.88 -7.64
N PRO A 165 -16.11 -5.95 -8.05
CA PRO A 165 -16.51 -6.76 -9.19
C PRO A 165 -15.88 -6.32 -10.51
N LEU A 166 -15.57 -5.02 -10.65
CA LEU A 166 -14.99 -4.40 -11.84
C LEU A 166 -13.45 -4.48 -11.88
N SER A 167 -12.81 -4.78 -10.75
CA SER A 167 -11.35 -4.86 -10.66
C SER A 167 -10.83 -6.24 -11.08
N PRO A 168 -9.69 -6.35 -11.81
CA PRO A 168 -9.05 -7.63 -12.06
C PRO A 168 -8.54 -8.28 -10.76
N ILE A 169 -8.21 -7.48 -9.74
CA ILE A 169 -7.73 -7.93 -8.42
C ILE A 169 -8.87 -7.78 -7.41
N LYS A 170 -9.27 -8.89 -6.78
CA LYS A 170 -10.46 -8.93 -5.93
C LYS A 170 -10.21 -8.55 -4.47
N ASP A 171 -8.99 -8.71 -3.98
CA ASP A 171 -8.62 -8.28 -2.64
C ASP A 171 -8.09 -6.84 -2.70
N ILE A 172 -8.88 -5.91 -2.16
CA ILE A 172 -8.64 -4.47 -2.26
C ILE A 172 -8.70 -3.85 -0.87
N ASP A 173 -7.62 -3.19 -0.50
CA ASP A 173 -7.56 -2.29 0.64
C ASP A 173 -7.63 -0.84 0.19
N PHE A 174 -8.37 -0.03 0.94
CA PHE A 174 -8.52 1.39 0.67
C PHE A 174 -8.31 2.15 1.97
N SER A 175 -7.55 3.25 1.91
CA SER A 175 -7.37 4.14 3.05
C SER A 175 -7.27 5.61 2.67
N ILE A 176 -7.73 6.48 3.56
CA ILE A 176 -7.44 7.91 3.50
C ILE A 176 -6.26 8.16 4.43
N ILE A 177 -5.20 8.82 3.95
CA ILE A 177 -3.99 9.11 4.73
C ILE A 177 -3.58 10.57 4.62
N VAL A 178 -2.85 11.05 5.62
CA VAL A 178 -2.24 12.39 5.59
C VAL A 178 -0.92 12.36 4.83
N LYS A 179 -0.68 13.38 3.99
CA LYS A 179 0.62 13.67 3.35
C LYS A 179 1.74 13.75 4.38
N GLY A 180 2.82 13.01 4.17
CA GLY A 180 3.97 12.93 5.08
C GLY A 180 3.72 12.13 6.36
N SER A 181 2.58 11.46 6.50
CA SER A 181 2.35 10.54 7.61
C SER A 181 3.29 9.32 7.53
N PRO A 182 3.48 8.56 8.62
CA PRO A 182 4.25 7.32 8.59
C PRO A 182 3.74 6.27 7.58
N PHE A 183 2.51 6.42 7.08
CA PHE A 183 1.90 5.54 6.08
C PHE A 183 2.04 6.07 4.63
N ASP A 184 2.48 7.33 4.48
CA ASP A 184 2.81 7.93 3.19
C ASP A 184 4.25 7.53 2.81
N GLN A 185 4.41 6.26 2.45
CA GLN A 185 5.68 5.71 1.97
C GLN A 185 5.53 5.08 0.58
N GLY A 186 6.36 5.57 -0.35
CA GLY A 186 6.40 5.09 -1.72
C GLY A 186 7.08 3.72 -1.88
N PRO A 187 7.23 3.25 -3.14
CA PRO A 187 6.80 3.89 -4.38
C PRO A 187 5.27 3.95 -4.53
N TYR A 188 4.81 4.88 -5.37
CA TYR A 188 3.40 5.06 -5.70
C TYR A 188 3.18 4.91 -7.20
N ILE A 189 1.97 4.50 -7.57
CA ILE A 189 1.47 4.61 -8.93
C ILE A 189 0.29 5.57 -8.91
N ASP A 190 0.36 6.62 -9.72
CA ASP A 190 -0.73 7.59 -9.85
C ASP A 190 -1.95 6.95 -10.51
N ILE A 191 -3.14 7.20 -9.95
CA ILE A 191 -4.41 6.95 -10.63
C ILE A 191 -4.87 8.26 -11.26
N LYS A 192 -4.99 8.29 -12.59
CA LYS A 192 -5.39 9.47 -13.39
C LYS A 192 -6.44 9.10 -14.42
#